data_AF-A0AA38UA60-F1
#
_entry.id   AF-A0AA38UA60-F1
#
_cell.length_a   1.000
_cell.length_b   1.000
_cell.length_c   1.000
_cell.angle_alpha   90.00
_cell.angle_beta   90.00
_cell.angle_gamma   90.00
#
_symmetry.space_group_name_H-M   'P 1'
#
loop_
_entity.id
_entity.type
_entity.pdbx_description
1 polymer ?
#
loop_
_entity_poly.entity_id
_entity_poly.type
_entity_poly.pdbx_seq_one_letter_code
_entity_poly.pdbx_strand_id
1 'polypeptide(L)'
;MVARVSLVDYRGSVLMDTFVRPTHYVQSFRFSETNIQLSDITNAPPFDEIRNRVASLIKSKIIVGHSLWLFLSIMGLSHSALETRDLALFRPFRRKLYSSRIVDLPTLVHVYMGRNIRLGVEDSLENARACIDLFRSCEAQFEHVIHAGSWPCDLPPASYSQYLT
;
A
#
# COMPACT_ATOMS: atom_id res chain seq x y z
N MET A 1 -4.63 12.65 -5.87
CA MET A 1 -4.89 13.27 -4.55
C MET A 1 -5.01 12.16 -3.52
N VAL A 2 -4.37 12.31 -2.36
CA VAL A 2 -4.47 11.37 -1.22
C VAL A 2 -5.13 12.11 -0.05
N ALA A 3 -6.02 11.44 0.67
CA ALA A 3 -6.75 12.05 1.79
C ALA A 3 -6.20 11.63 3.16
N ARG A 4 -5.66 10.41 3.28
CA ARG A 4 -5.04 9.86 4.49
C ARG A 4 -3.89 8.95 4.09
N VAL A 5 -2.82 8.96 4.87
CA VAL A 5 -1.65 8.08 4.71
C VAL A 5 -1.41 7.35 6.02
N SER A 6 -1.31 6.03 5.95
CA SER A 6 -1.02 5.17 7.09
C SER A 6 0.20 4.29 6.80
N LEU A 7 1.16 4.28 7.73
CA LEU A 7 2.35 3.44 7.72
C LEU A 7 2.42 2.70 9.05
N VAL A 8 2.71 1.41 8.98
CA VAL A 8 2.89 0.55 10.14
C VAL A 8 4.24 -0.15 10.08
N ASP A 9 4.74 -0.56 11.24
CA ASP A 9 5.90 -1.45 11.31
C ASP A 9 5.52 -2.91 10.98
N TYR A 10 6.51 -3.79 10.97
CA TYR A 10 6.31 -5.22 10.72
C TYR A 10 5.40 -5.92 11.74
N ARG A 11 5.22 -5.36 12.95
CA ARG A 11 4.32 -5.88 13.98
C ARG A 11 2.91 -5.28 13.89
N GLY A 12 2.67 -4.33 12.98
CA GLY A 12 1.42 -3.61 12.84
C GLY A 12 1.26 -2.39 13.76
N SER A 13 2.34 -1.98 14.44
CA SER A 13 2.37 -0.75 15.25
C SER A 13 2.36 0.47 14.33
N VAL A 14 1.61 1.50 14.69
CA VAL A 14 1.47 2.70 13.85
C VAL A 14 2.75 3.52 13.90
N LEU A 15 3.36 3.74 12.73
CA LEU A 15 4.49 4.67 12.56
C LEU A 15 3.99 6.06 12.14
N MET A 16 2.93 6.09 11.33
CA MET A 16 2.31 7.31 10.85
C MET A 16 0.86 6.99 10.48
N ASP A 17 -0.07 7.83 10.89
CA ASP A 17 -1.46 7.75 10.45
C ASP A 17 -2.04 9.17 10.50
N THR A 18 -2.18 9.79 9.33
CA THR A 18 -2.55 11.21 9.26
C THR A 18 -3.33 11.51 8.01
N PHE A 19 -4.29 12.43 8.15
CA PHE A 19 -4.93 13.08 7.02
C PHE A 19 -3.95 14.00 6.28
N VAL A 20 -4.30 14.35 5.05
CA VAL A 20 -3.50 15.21 4.18
C VAL A 20 -4.37 16.37 3.73
N ARG A 21 -3.84 17.60 3.85
CA ARG A 21 -4.53 18.78 3.35
C ARG A 21 -4.57 18.76 1.81
N PRO A 22 -5.76 18.86 1.19
CA PRO A 22 -5.85 18.95 -0.26
C PRO A 22 -5.18 20.22 -0.78
N THR A 23 -4.49 20.10 -1.90
CA THR A 23 -3.90 21.24 -2.62
C THR A 23 -4.90 21.91 -3.56
N HIS A 24 -6.00 21.23 -3.88
CA HIS A 24 -7.04 21.68 -4.80
C HIS A 24 -8.42 21.45 -4.17
N TYR A 25 -9.43 22.11 -4.74
CA TYR A 25 -10.82 21.93 -4.32
C TYR A 25 -11.26 20.46 -4.45
N VAL A 26 -11.83 19.91 -3.37
CA VAL A 26 -12.35 18.55 -3.34
C VAL A 26 -13.78 18.55 -3.87
N GLN A 27 -14.01 17.90 -5.02
CA GLN A 27 -15.34 17.80 -5.62
C GLN A 27 -16.26 16.84 -4.85
N SER A 28 -15.73 15.73 -4.33
CA SER A 28 -16.47 14.74 -3.55
C SER A 28 -15.56 14.02 -2.58
N PHE A 29 -15.99 13.92 -1.32
CA PHE A 29 -15.29 13.18 -0.26
C PHE A 29 -15.57 11.68 -0.27
N ARG A 30 -16.62 11.23 -0.98
CA ARG A 30 -17.08 9.83 -0.95
C ARG A 30 -17.23 9.34 0.50
N PHE A 31 -18.04 10.08 1.26
CA PHE A 31 -18.17 9.89 2.71
C PHE A 31 -18.68 8.49 3.07
N SER A 32 -19.63 7.95 2.29
CA SER A 32 -20.12 6.58 2.44
C SER A 32 -19.02 5.53 2.37
N GLU A 33 -17.99 5.77 1.56
CA GLU A 33 -16.91 4.82 1.32
C GLU A 33 -15.67 5.09 2.18
N THR A 34 -15.41 6.34 2.57
CA THR A 34 -14.14 6.73 3.24
C THR A 34 -14.33 7.24 4.67
N ASN A 35 -15.55 7.63 5.04
CA ASN A 35 -15.88 8.30 6.30
C ASN A 35 -15.03 9.55 6.58
N ILE A 36 -14.51 10.19 5.52
CA ILE A 36 -13.70 11.41 5.63
C ILE A 36 -14.59 12.64 5.58
N GLN A 37 -14.47 13.50 6.58
CA GLN A 37 -15.16 14.78 6.65
C GLN A 37 -14.24 15.95 6.30
N LEU A 38 -14.83 17.09 5.96
CA LEU A 38 -14.06 18.32 5.70
C LEU A 38 -13.25 18.77 6.92
N SER A 39 -13.76 18.55 8.13
CA SER A 39 -13.06 18.85 9.38
C SER A 39 -11.74 18.07 9.52
N ASP A 40 -11.69 16.84 9.03
CA ASP A 40 -10.51 15.97 9.13
C ASP A 40 -9.34 16.49 8.29
N ILE A 41 -9.66 17.14 7.17
CA ILE A 41 -8.66 17.60 6.20
C ILE A 41 -8.34 19.10 6.31
N THR A 42 -9.21 19.90 6.93
CA THR A 42 -9.02 21.36 7.02
C THR A 42 -7.76 21.71 7.82
N ASN A 43 -7.54 21.01 8.93
CA ASN A 43 -6.38 21.21 9.80
C ASN A 43 -5.25 20.20 9.55
N ALA A 44 -5.38 19.35 8.53
CA ALA A 44 -4.37 18.37 8.20
C ALA A 44 -3.04 19.05 7.77
N PRO A 45 -1.90 18.38 7.92
CA PRO A 45 -0.62 18.87 7.42
C PRO A 45 -0.61 18.99 5.88
N PRO A 46 0.18 19.92 5.31
CA PRO A 46 0.33 20.06 3.88
C PRO A 46 0.99 18.82 3.27
N PHE A 47 0.64 18.52 2.02
CA PHE A 47 1.13 17.33 1.31
C PHE A 47 2.66 17.23 1.26
N ASP A 48 3.38 18.34 1.08
CA ASP A 48 4.85 18.32 1.04
C ASP A 48 5.48 17.87 2.36
N GLU A 49 4.91 18.26 3.50
CA GLU A 49 5.37 17.82 4.82
C GLU A 49 5.16 16.31 4.98
N ILE A 50 3.96 15.83 4.62
CA ILE A 50 3.62 14.41 4.64
C ILE A 50 4.57 13.63 3.73
N ARG A 51 4.81 14.11 2.50
CA ARG A 51 5.73 13.49 1.55
C ARG A 51 7.14 13.36 2.14
N ASN A 52 7.67 14.43 2.73
CA ASN A 52 9.01 14.42 3.32
C ASN A 52 9.11 13.43 4.50
N ARG A 53 8.08 13.38 5.35
CA ARG A 53 8.00 12.41 6.45
C ARG A 53 7.95 10.98 5.95
N VAL A 54 7.10 10.69 4.95
CA VAL A 54 7.02 9.37 4.31
C VAL A 54 8.37 8.99 3.69
N ALA A 55 8.98 9.89 2.92
CA ALA A 55 10.28 9.66 2.29
C ALA A 55 11.36 9.30 3.33
N SER A 56 11.41 10.02 4.45
CA SER A 56 12.33 9.71 5.55
C SER A 56 12.03 8.37 6.22
N LEU A 57 10.76 7.99 6.33
CA LEU A 57 10.36 6.74 7.00
C LEU A 57 10.68 5.50 6.17
N ILE A 58 10.56 5.59 4.84
CA ILE A 58 10.78 4.46 3.92
C ILE A 58 12.23 4.34 3.43
N LYS A 59 13.05 5.40 3.57
CA LYS A 59 14.43 5.40 3.09
C LYS A 59 15.24 4.24 3.66
N SER A 60 15.89 3.48 2.78
CA SER A 60 16.74 2.33 3.12
C SER A 60 16.01 1.25 3.92
N LYS A 61 14.71 1.08 3.64
CA LYS A 61 13.89 0.04 4.25
C LYS A 61 13.18 -0.76 3.18
N ILE A 62 12.78 -1.96 3.56
CA ILE A 62 11.87 -2.76 2.77
C ILE A 62 10.45 -2.21 2.95
N ILE A 63 9.78 -1.86 1.86
CA ILE A 63 8.37 -1.47 1.89
C ILE A 63 7.49 -2.64 1.45
N VAL A 64 6.42 -2.88 2.21
CA VAL A 64 5.45 -3.94 1.97
C VAL A 64 4.07 -3.30 1.78
N GLY A 65 3.32 -3.76 0.79
CA GLY A 65 1.98 -3.24 0.55
C GLY A 65 1.30 -3.88 -0.65
N HIS A 66 0.14 -3.35 -1.00
CA HIS A 66 -0.62 -3.76 -2.18
C HIS A 66 -0.73 -2.58 -3.13
N SER A 67 -0.28 -2.75 -4.38
CA SER A 67 -0.29 -1.69 -5.39
C SER A 67 0.56 -0.47 -5.01
N LEU A 68 1.77 -0.73 -4.49
CA LEU A 68 2.72 0.29 -4.03
C LEU A 68 3.11 1.28 -5.14
N TRP A 69 3.09 0.87 -6.40
CA TRP A 69 3.34 1.79 -7.53
C TRP A 69 2.32 2.94 -7.58
N LEU A 70 1.05 2.69 -7.23
CA LEU A 70 0.03 3.75 -7.16
C LEU A 70 0.35 4.70 -6.01
N PHE A 71 0.65 4.16 -4.83
CA PHE A 71 1.02 4.95 -3.67
C PHE A 71 2.24 5.83 -3.95
N LEU A 72 3.33 5.24 -4.44
CA LEU A 72 4.57 5.93 -4.79
C LEU A 72 4.34 7.01 -5.86
N SER A 73 3.51 6.72 -6.87
CA SER A 73 3.17 7.70 -7.90
C SER A 73 2.42 8.92 -7.36
N ILE A 74 1.47 8.69 -6.44
CA ILE A 74 0.71 9.77 -5.81
C ILE A 74 1.61 10.59 -4.89
N MET A 75 2.53 9.93 -4.18
CA MET A 75 3.51 10.59 -3.31
C MET A 75 4.63 11.30 -4.08
N GLY A 76 4.81 10.99 -5.37
CA GLY A 76 5.94 11.47 -6.15
C GLY A 76 7.28 10.96 -5.62
N LEU A 77 7.31 9.73 -5.10
CA LEU A 77 8.48 9.09 -4.52
C LEU A 77 8.89 7.89 -5.37
N SER A 78 10.19 7.64 -5.50
CA SER A 78 10.73 6.42 -6.09
C SER A 78 11.33 5.55 -5.00
N HIS A 79 11.21 4.24 -5.16
CA HIS A 79 11.76 3.26 -4.23
C HIS A 79 12.43 2.14 -5.00
N SER A 80 13.46 1.51 -4.40
CA SER A 80 14.12 0.40 -5.07
C SER A 80 13.14 -0.75 -5.31
N ALA A 81 13.09 -1.28 -6.53
CA ALA A 81 12.29 -2.46 -6.85
C ALA A 81 12.70 -3.66 -5.97
N LEU A 82 14.00 -3.86 -5.77
CA LEU A 82 14.55 -4.93 -4.89
C LEU A 82 14.18 -4.73 -3.42
N GLU A 83 13.91 -3.50 -2.99
CA GLU A 83 13.48 -3.16 -1.64
C GLU A 83 11.94 -3.09 -1.52
N THR A 84 11.19 -3.52 -2.55
CA THR A 84 9.72 -3.44 -2.60
C THR A 84 9.07 -4.82 -2.59
N ARG A 85 8.13 -5.04 -1.67
CA ARG A 85 7.34 -6.27 -1.50
C ARG A 85 5.89 -5.96 -1.85
N ASP A 86 5.60 -5.91 -3.15
CA ASP A 86 4.25 -5.63 -3.64
C ASP A 86 3.42 -6.91 -3.78
N LEU A 87 2.43 -7.05 -2.90
CA LEU A 87 1.54 -8.19 -2.84
C LEU A 87 0.58 -8.26 -4.03
N ALA A 88 0.32 -7.14 -4.72
CA ALA A 88 -0.52 -7.12 -5.91
C ALA A 88 0.19 -7.75 -7.13
N LEU A 89 1.52 -7.66 -7.18
CA LEU A 89 2.34 -8.23 -8.26
C LEU A 89 2.85 -9.64 -7.95
N PHE A 90 2.72 -10.10 -6.70
CA PHE A 90 3.21 -11.40 -6.26
C PHE A 90 2.54 -12.55 -7.04
N ARG A 91 3.32 -13.23 -7.91
CA ARG A 91 2.82 -14.27 -8.82
C ARG A 91 2.16 -15.45 -8.10
N PRO A 92 2.68 -15.96 -6.96
CA PRO A 92 2.07 -17.09 -6.26
C PRO A 92 0.61 -16.86 -5.84
N PHE A 93 0.23 -15.62 -5.49
CA PHE A 93 -1.17 -15.32 -5.18
C PHE A 93 -2.09 -15.51 -6.38
N ARG A 94 -1.73 -14.94 -7.53
CA ARG A 94 -2.52 -15.06 -8.76
C ARG A 94 -2.57 -16.49 -9.28
N ARG A 95 -1.45 -17.22 -9.22
CA ARG A 95 -1.39 -18.63 -9.65
C ARG A 95 -2.32 -19.51 -8.82
N LYS A 96 -2.32 -19.36 -7.50
CA LYS A 96 -3.19 -20.15 -6.61
C LYS A 96 -4.68 -19.83 -6.80
N LEU A 97 -4.99 -18.59 -7.18
CA LEU A 97 -6.36 -18.14 -7.47
C LEU A 97 -6.78 -18.31 -8.93
N TYR A 98 -5.92 -18.88 -9.78
CA TYR A 98 -6.13 -19.02 -11.23
C TYR A 98 -6.54 -17.70 -11.92
N SER A 99 -6.07 -16.56 -11.41
CA SER A 99 -6.41 -15.23 -11.94
C SER A 99 -5.32 -14.72 -12.87
N SER A 100 -5.73 -14.23 -14.05
CA SER A 100 -4.85 -13.50 -14.96
C SER A 100 -4.70 -12.01 -14.61
N ARG A 101 -5.58 -11.49 -13.75
CA ARG A 101 -5.61 -10.08 -13.32
C ARG A 101 -5.08 -9.91 -11.90
N ILE A 102 -4.66 -8.69 -11.58
CA ILE A 102 -4.35 -8.31 -10.19
C ILE A 102 -5.60 -8.53 -9.34
N VAL A 103 -5.42 -9.25 -8.24
CA VAL A 103 -6.46 -9.51 -7.25
C VAL A 103 -6.40 -8.41 -6.22
N ASP A 104 -7.56 -7.89 -5.82
CA ASP A 104 -7.70 -6.84 -4.82
C ASP A 104 -7.36 -7.34 -3.41
N LEU A 105 -6.94 -6.41 -2.55
CA LEU A 105 -6.52 -6.73 -1.18
C LEU A 105 -7.65 -7.43 -0.37
N PRO A 106 -8.93 -6.99 -0.40
CA PRO A 106 -9.99 -7.68 0.33
C PRO A 106 -10.13 -9.16 -0.04
N THR A 107 -10.10 -9.49 -1.33
CA THR A 107 -10.16 -10.89 -1.78
C THR A 107 -8.94 -11.69 -1.32
N LEU A 108 -7.73 -11.12 -1.40
CA LEU A 108 -6.53 -11.80 -0.90
C LEU A 108 -6.61 -12.05 0.60
N VAL A 109 -7.00 -11.06 1.39
CA VAL A 109 -7.12 -11.20 2.84
C VAL A 109 -8.21 -12.20 3.20
N HIS A 110 -9.34 -12.21 2.50
CA HIS A 110 -10.40 -13.19 2.70
C HIS A 110 -9.89 -14.62 2.44
N VAL A 111 -9.28 -14.86 1.27
CA VAL A 111 -8.86 -16.22 0.89
C VAL A 111 -7.70 -16.74 1.72
N TYR A 112 -6.73 -15.90 2.07
CA TYR A 112 -5.50 -16.34 2.74
C TYR A 112 -5.53 -16.18 4.26
N MET A 113 -6.29 -15.22 4.79
CA MET A 113 -6.38 -14.95 6.23
C MET A 113 -7.74 -15.34 6.83
N GLY A 114 -8.73 -15.71 6.01
CA GLY A 114 -10.06 -16.11 6.48
C GLY A 114 -10.85 -14.99 7.16
N ARG A 115 -10.51 -13.73 6.88
CA ARG A 115 -11.19 -12.55 7.45
C ARG A 115 -11.53 -11.52 6.38
N ASN A 116 -12.56 -10.72 6.64
CA ASN A 116 -12.93 -9.60 5.78
C ASN A 116 -12.30 -8.31 6.30
N ILE A 117 -11.98 -7.40 5.37
CA ILE A 117 -11.54 -6.03 5.64
C ILE A 117 -12.44 -5.07 4.86
N ARG A 118 -12.40 -3.77 5.19
CA ARG A 118 -13.24 -2.74 4.55
C ARG A 118 -14.74 -3.03 4.68
N LEU A 119 -15.15 -3.61 5.81
CA LEU A 119 -16.56 -3.83 6.10
C LEU A 119 -17.22 -2.48 6.41
N GLY A 120 -17.86 -1.90 5.40
CA GLY A 120 -18.55 -0.61 5.48
C GLY A 120 -17.74 0.54 4.89
N VAL A 121 -16.56 0.81 5.46
CA VAL A 121 -15.71 1.95 5.08
C VAL A 121 -14.29 1.47 4.76
N GLU A 122 -13.65 2.09 3.78
CA GLU A 122 -12.23 1.92 3.52
C GLU A 122 -11.38 2.59 4.59
N ASP A 123 -10.63 1.81 5.36
CA ASP A 123 -9.64 2.32 6.30
C ASP A 123 -8.21 2.03 5.81
N SER A 124 -7.44 3.10 5.61
CA SER A 124 -6.02 3.03 5.23
C SER A 124 -5.20 2.28 6.29
N LEU A 125 -5.50 2.44 7.57
CA LEU A 125 -4.77 1.78 8.64
C LEU A 125 -5.06 0.28 8.70
N GLU A 126 -6.32 -0.12 8.57
CA GLU A 126 -6.71 -1.53 8.40
C GLU A 126 -6.00 -2.16 7.20
N ASN A 127 -5.99 -1.49 6.05
CA ASN A 127 -5.32 -1.97 4.85
C ASN A 127 -3.81 -2.18 5.07
N ALA A 128 -3.13 -1.23 5.73
CA ALA A 128 -1.70 -1.34 6.00
C ALA A 128 -1.39 -2.54 6.91
N ARG A 129 -2.17 -2.75 7.96
CA ARG A 129 -2.05 -3.92 8.84
C ARG A 129 -2.34 -5.22 8.11
N ALA A 130 -3.38 -5.24 7.28
CA ALA A 130 -3.75 -6.41 6.50
C ALA A 130 -2.68 -6.79 5.46
N CYS A 131 -2.00 -5.82 4.86
CA CYS A 131 -0.85 -6.08 3.99
C CYS A 131 0.29 -6.75 4.75
N ILE A 132 0.63 -6.26 5.95
CA ILE A 132 1.68 -6.88 6.77
C ILE A 132 1.30 -8.29 7.20
N ASP A 133 0.06 -8.51 7.66
CA ASP A 133 -0.44 -9.84 8.01
C ASP A 133 -0.34 -10.81 6.82
N LEU A 134 -0.78 -10.34 5.65
CA LEU A 134 -0.71 -11.12 4.42
C LEU A 134 0.73 -11.43 4.01
N PHE A 135 1.63 -10.45 4.07
CA PHE A 135 3.04 -10.63 3.76
C PHE A 135 3.71 -11.64 4.69
N ARG A 136 3.48 -11.56 6.01
CA ARG A 136 4.03 -12.51 6.98
C ARG A 136 3.66 -13.96 6.68
N SER A 137 2.48 -14.20 6.09
CA SER A 137 2.06 -15.54 5.67
C SER A 137 2.86 -16.10 4.48
N CYS A 138 3.42 -15.23 3.63
CA CYS A 138 4.14 -15.61 2.42
C CYS A 138 5.62 -15.19 2.42
N GLU A 139 6.11 -14.57 3.49
CA GLU A 139 7.45 -13.98 3.59
C GLU A 139 8.54 -15.00 3.27
N ALA A 140 8.47 -16.19 3.85
CA ALA A 140 9.45 -17.26 3.58
C ALA A 140 9.50 -17.61 2.09
N GLN A 141 8.36 -17.68 1.41
CA GLN A 141 8.31 -17.93 -0.04
C GLN A 141 8.84 -16.74 -0.83
N PHE A 142 8.49 -15.52 -0.43
CA PHE A 142 8.88 -14.29 -1.12
C PHE A 142 10.39 -14.10 -1.08
N GLU A 143 10.98 -14.14 0.12
CA GLU A 143 12.40 -13.90 0.32
C GLU A 143 13.25 -15.08 -0.20
N HIS A 144 12.77 -16.33 -0.14
CA HIS A 144 13.48 -17.46 -0.74
C HIS A 144 13.71 -17.26 -2.25
N VAL A 145 12.69 -16.81 -2.99
CA VAL A 145 12.83 -16.57 -4.45
C VAL A 145 13.83 -15.47 -4.73
N ILE A 146 13.82 -14.39 -3.94
CA ILE A 146 14.78 -13.28 -4.06
C ILE A 146 16.20 -13.74 -3.75
N HIS A 147 16.41 -14.47 -2.65
CA HIS A 147 17.72 -15.01 -2.28
C HIS A 147 18.27 -16.01 -3.29
N ALA A 148 17.39 -16.73 -4.01
CA ALA A 148 17.76 -17.59 -5.13
C ALA A 148 18.11 -16.82 -6.42
N GLY A 149 18.14 -15.48 -6.40
CA GLY A 149 18.45 -14.64 -7.55
C GLY A 149 17.30 -14.51 -8.57
N SER A 150 16.08 -14.87 -8.17
CA SER A 150 14.89 -14.79 -9.02
C SER A 150 13.93 -13.71 -8.53
N TRP A 151 13.01 -13.26 -9.40
CA TRP A 151 12.00 -12.25 -9.05
C TRP A 151 10.59 -12.85 -8.96
N PRO A 152 9.94 -12.83 -7.78
CA PRO A 152 8.64 -13.48 -7.57
C PRO A 152 7.44 -12.67 -8.08
N CYS A 153 7.66 -11.42 -8.48
CA CYS A 153 6.60 -10.48 -8.87
C CYS A 153 6.52 -10.28 -10.39
N ASP A 154 5.35 -9.88 -10.88
CA ASP A 154 5.23 -9.31 -12.22
C ASP A 154 5.78 -7.89 -12.29
N LEU A 155 5.97 -7.41 -13.51
CA LEU A 155 6.31 -6.02 -13.74
C LEU A 155 5.10 -5.13 -13.42
N PRO A 156 5.32 -3.96 -12.79
CA PRO A 156 4.28 -2.96 -12.64
C PRO A 156 3.80 -2.46 -14.01
N PRO A 157 2.62 -1.82 -14.11
CA PRO A 157 2.20 -1.21 -15.36
C PRO A 157 3.23 -0.18 -15.84
N ALA A 158 3.49 -0.14 -17.15
CA ALA A 158 4.59 0.63 -17.74
C ALA A 158 4.56 2.14 -17.40
N SER A 159 3.37 2.70 -17.18
CA SER A 159 3.18 4.09 -16.74
C SER A 159 3.78 4.43 -15.38
N TYR A 160 4.15 3.42 -14.58
CA TYR A 160 4.66 3.58 -13.22
C TYR A 160 6.09 3.09 -13.02
N SER A 161 6.78 2.70 -14.10
CA SER A 161 8.16 2.15 -14.03
C SER A 161 9.14 3.11 -13.34
N GLN A 162 8.98 4.42 -13.53
CA GLN A 162 9.83 5.45 -12.92
C GLN A 162 9.78 5.50 -11.38
N TYR A 163 8.76 4.91 -10.75
CA TYR A 163 8.61 4.90 -9.29
C TYR A 163 9.21 3.65 -8.64
N LEU A 164 9.56 2.64 -9.43
CA LEU A 164 10.16 1.38 -8.99
C LEU A 164 11.52 1.21 -9.69
N THR A 165 12.54 1.85 -9.12
CA THR A 165 13.87 2.00 -9.70
C THR A 165 14.88 0.96 -9.24
#